data_AF-A0A7X4ERJ0-F1
#
_entry.id   AF-A0A7X4ERJ0-F1
#
_cell.length_a   1.000
_cell.length_b   1.000
_cell.length_c   1.000
_cell.angle_alpha   90.00
_cell.angle_beta   90.00
_cell.angle_gamma   90.00
#
_symmetry.space_group_name_H-M   'P 1'
#
loop_
_entity.id
_entity.type
_entity.pdbx_description
1 polymer ?
#
loop_
_entity_poly.entity_id
_entity_poly.type
_entity_poly.pdbx_seq_one_letter_code
_entity_poly.pdbx_strand_id
1 'polypeptide(L)'
;MNQSLRDWEGALERLASALEGARDMNPGLARCWERCRDGMARLKALDEDESRGLRWVEVSRHSFAAHWTPLDVGAELGERIQAQDGTWVFTSATLAVGDDFSHFLSRVGVPDADSAVLPSPFNYRENARLYLPRGLPQPAAPDYVERVLDCVWPLVEACGGGAFLLFTSYRALNAARGWIDGRALPGPLLVQGEGPRTELLTRFRSTTNAVLLGTSSFWQGVDVRGPALRLVVIDKLPFASPGDPLIQARLHAIRLDGGDPFTEFQLPQAVLALKQGVGRLIRDFSDRGLVVICDPRLRTRGYGRLILQSMPDMPVLEEQVQALDFIASLSADANPGARLEHREAAGV
;
A
#
# COMPACT_ATOMS: atom_id res chain seq x y z
N MET A 1 -27.09 -17.83 18.68
CA MET A 1 -25.69 -17.58 19.11
C MET A 1 -25.66 -17.10 20.56
N ASN A 2 -26.44 -16.08 20.92
CA ASN A 2 -26.40 -15.47 22.27
C ASN A 2 -26.74 -16.42 23.43
N GLN A 3 -27.69 -17.36 23.28
CA GLN A 3 -28.00 -18.31 24.36
C GLN A 3 -26.83 -19.25 24.67
N SER A 4 -26.21 -19.84 23.63
CA SER A 4 -25.08 -20.75 23.82
C SER A 4 -23.83 -20.05 24.36
N LEU A 5 -23.60 -18.77 23.99
CA LEU A 5 -22.52 -17.97 24.57
C LEU A 5 -22.74 -17.74 26.07
N ARG A 6 -23.97 -17.41 26.48
CA ARG A 6 -24.34 -17.27 27.90
C ARG A 6 -24.23 -18.57 28.68
N ASP A 7 -24.59 -19.70 28.06
CA ASP A 7 -24.44 -21.02 28.70
C ASP A 7 -22.96 -21.35 28.95
N TRP A 8 -22.07 -20.99 28.00
CA TRP A 8 -20.62 -21.12 28.15
C TRP A 8 -20.04 -20.19 29.22
N GLU A 9 -20.47 -18.93 29.23
CA GLU A 9 -20.08 -17.96 30.26
C GLU A 9 -20.44 -18.45 31.66
N GLY A 10 -21.68 -18.90 31.86
CA GLY A 10 -22.13 -19.46 33.14
C GLY A 10 -21.40 -20.75 33.53
N ALA A 11 -20.97 -21.57 32.56
CA ALA A 11 -20.16 -22.75 32.85
C ALA A 11 -18.74 -22.38 33.33
N LEU A 12 -18.10 -21.39 32.69
CA LEU A 12 -16.79 -20.90 33.11
C LEU A 12 -16.85 -20.21 34.47
N GLU A 13 -17.93 -19.47 34.76
CA GLU A 13 -18.12 -18.80 36.05
C GLU A 13 -18.23 -19.82 37.19
N ARG A 14 -19.04 -20.88 37.01
CA ARG A 14 -19.13 -21.98 37.98
C ARG A 14 -17.79 -22.67 38.20
N LEU A 15 -17.03 -22.91 37.13
CA LEU A 15 -15.71 -23.54 37.23
C LEU A 15 -14.70 -22.63 37.93
N ALA A 16 -14.67 -21.33 37.61
CA ALA A 16 -13.80 -20.35 38.25
C ALA A 16 -14.11 -20.25 39.76
N SER A 17 -15.39 -20.20 40.14
CA SER A 17 -15.81 -20.17 41.55
C SER A 17 -15.37 -21.43 42.30
N ALA A 18 -15.52 -22.62 41.70
CA ALA A 18 -15.07 -23.87 42.31
C ALA A 18 -13.54 -23.96 42.46
N LEU A 19 -12.79 -23.34 41.54
CA LEU A 19 -11.33 -23.32 41.56
C LEU A 19 -10.73 -22.25 42.48
N GLU A 20 -11.48 -21.21 42.85
CA GLU A 20 -10.98 -20.05 43.61
C GLU A 20 -10.35 -20.45 44.95
N GLY A 21 -11.04 -21.30 45.73
CA GLY A 21 -10.51 -21.79 47.02
C GLY A 21 -9.39 -22.82 46.90
N ALA A 22 -9.17 -23.39 45.71
CA ALA A 22 -8.17 -24.43 45.46
C ALA A 22 -6.94 -23.92 44.68
N ARG A 23 -6.93 -22.65 44.25
CA ARG A 23 -5.87 -22.08 43.42
C ARG A 23 -4.51 -22.09 44.11
N ASP A 24 -4.49 -21.87 45.43
CA ASP A 24 -3.26 -21.79 46.23
C ASP A 24 -2.68 -23.17 46.55
N MET A 25 -3.45 -24.24 46.27
CA MET A 25 -3.07 -25.63 46.55
C MET A 25 -2.20 -26.24 45.44
N ASN A 26 -2.31 -25.75 44.20
CA ASN A 26 -1.59 -26.31 43.05
C ASN A 26 -1.44 -25.29 41.90
N PRO A 27 -0.21 -25.06 41.38
CA PRO A 27 0.02 -24.15 40.24
C PRO A 27 -0.74 -24.51 38.95
N GLY A 28 -1.11 -25.77 38.76
CA GLY A 28 -1.98 -26.21 37.67
C GLY A 28 -3.44 -25.75 37.85
N LEU A 29 -3.95 -25.76 39.09
CA LEU A 29 -5.29 -25.25 39.40
C LEU A 29 -5.36 -23.73 39.30
N ALA A 30 -4.31 -23.03 39.73
CA ALA A 30 -4.17 -21.58 39.52
C ALA A 30 -4.24 -21.22 38.03
N ARG A 31 -3.48 -21.90 37.17
CA ARG A 31 -3.53 -21.70 35.71
C ARG A 31 -4.90 -22.03 35.10
N CYS A 32 -5.60 -23.05 35.60
CA CYS A 32 -6.97 -23.34 35.16
C CYS A 32 -7.94 -22.22 35.55
N TRP A 33 -7.82 -21.68 36.77
CA TRP A 33 -8.62 -20.55 37.23
C TRP A 33 -8.38 -19.29 36.38
N GLU A 34 -7.11 -18.95 36.11
CA GLU A 34 -6.73 -17.84 35.22
C GLU A 34 -7.31 -18.03 33.81
N ARG A 35 -7.21 -19.24 33.24
CA ARG A 35 -7.81 -19.55 31.93
C ARG A 35 -9.33 -19.40 31.91
N CYS A 36 -10.01 -19.71 33.00
CA CYS A 36 -11.46 -19.48 33.10
C CYS A 36 -11.78 -17.98 33.11
N ARG A 37 -11.01 -17.18 33.87
CA ARG A 37 -11.11 -15.72 33.90
C ARG A 37 -10.87 -15.09 32.53
N ASP A 38 -9.81 -15.52 31.84
CA ASP A 38 -9.48 -15.06 30.49
C ASP A 38 -10.56 -15.47 29.49
N GLY A 39 -11.07 -16.70 29.59
CA GLY A 39 -12.15 -17.21 28.74
C GLY A 39 -13.44 -16.40 28.89
N MET A 40 -13.85 -16.09 30.12
CA MET A 40 -15.02 -15.24 30.39
C MET A 40 -14.84 -13.83 29.81
N ALA A 41 -13.68 -13.20 30.03
CA ALA A 41 -13.39 -11.88 29.47
C ALA A 41 -13.48 -11.87 27.93
N ARG A 42 -12.96 -12.91 27.26
CA ARG A 42 -13.03 -13.06 25.80
C ARG A 42 -14.45 -13.30 25.30
N LEU A 43 -15.24 -14.13 25.98
CA LEU A 43 -16.65 -14.37 25.63
C LEU A 43 -17.48 -13.11 25.78
N LYS A 44 -17.25 -12.35 26.85
CA LYS A 44 -17.94 -11.08 27.08
C LYS A 44 -17.64 -10.06 25.99
N ALA A 45 -16.37 -9.93 25.57
CA ALA A 45 -15.98 -9.08 24.45
C ALA A 45 -16.63 -9.51 23.10
N LEU A 46 -16.97 -10.79 22.94
CA LEU A 46 -17.70 -11.28 21.77
C LEU A 46 -19.20 -10.96 21.81
N ASP A 47 -19.81 -10.87 23.00
CA ASP A 47 -21.25 -10.61 23.20
C ASP A 47 -21.58 -9.11 23.36
N GLU A 48 -20.64 -8.28 23.82
CA GLU A 48 -20.84 -6.84 24.05
C GLU A 48 -21.13 -6.08 22.74
N ASP A 49 -22.39 -5.69 22.50
CA ASP A 49 -22.87 -4.97 21.31
C ASP A 49 -22.17 -3.59 21.11
N GLU A 50 -21.71 -2.98 22.19
CA GLU A 50 -21.05 -1.66 22.18
C GLU A 50 -19.59 -1.71 21.73
N SER A 51 -18.96 -2.89 21.71
CA SER A 51 -17.56 -3.00 21.25
C SER A 51 -17.50 -2.86 19.72
N ARG A 52 -17.00 -1.70 19.25
CA ARG A 52 -16.72 -1.40 17.83
C ARG A 52 -15.56 -2.25 17.30
N GLY A 53 -15.81 -3.55 17.14
CA GLY A 53 -14.84 -4.56 16.72
C GLY A 53 -15.37 -5.43 15.59
N LEU A 54 -14.49 -5.85 14.68
CA LEU A 54 -14.81 -6.88 13.71
C LEU A 54 -14.88 -8.24 14.43
N ARG A 55 -15.98 -8.96 14.22
CA ARG A 55 -16.18 -10.32 14.71
C ARG A 55 -16.36 -11.26 13.54
N TRP A 56 -15.63 -12.37 13.53
CA TRP A 56 -15.85 -13.44 12.57
C TRP A 56 -15.63 -14.80 13.20
N VAL A 57 -16.21 -15.82 12.60
CA VAL A 57 -16.04 -17.20 13.03
C VAL A 57 -15.46 -18.00 11.87
N GLU A 58 -14.37 -18.69 12.13
CA GLU A 58 -13.78 -19.67 11.22
C GLU A 58 -14.24 -21.06 11.64
N VAL A 59 -14.89 -21.79 10.72
CA VAL A 59 -15.39 -23.15 11.01
C VAL A 59 -14.57 -24.15 10.21
N SER A 60 -13.92 -25.07 10.92
CA SER A 60 -13.24 -26.25 10.38
C SER A 60 -14.13 -27.48 10.57
N ARG A 61 -13.75 -28.63 9.96
CA ARG A 61 -14.52 -29.89 10.07
C ARG A 61 -14.77 -30.36 11.51
N HIS A 62 -13.89 -30.01 12.45
CA HIS A 62 -13.91 -30.50 13.84
C HIS A 62 -13.79 -29.41 14.90
N SER A 63 -13.73 -28.14 14.50
CA SER A 63 -13.52 -27.02 15.42
C SER A 63 -14.06 -25.74 14.83
N PHE A 64 -14.24 -24.74 15.69
CA PHE A 64 -14.45 -23.37 15.26
C PHE A 64 -13.53 -22.43 16.06
N ALA A 65 -13.17 -21.32 15.46
CA ALA A 65 -12.48 -20.21 16.12
C ALA A 65 -13.34 -18.96 15.99
N ALA A 66 -13.64 -18.31 17.11
CA ALA A 66 -14.26 -16.99 17.13
C ALA A 66 -13.18 -15.94 17.31
N HIS A 67 -13.17 -14.94 16.43
CA HIS A 67 -12.21 -13.87 16.43
C HIS A 67 -12.92 -12.55 16.74
N TRP A 68 -12.28 -11.73 17.54
CA TRP A 68 -12.65 -10.33 17.78
C TRP A 68 -11.41 -9.47 17.54
N THR A 69 -11.56 -8.39 16.80
CA THR A 69 -10.49 -7.42 16.56
C THR A 69 -11.06 -6.01 16.66
N PRO A 70 -10.51 -5.14 17.53
CA PRO A 70 -10.98 -3.77 17.65
C PRO A 70 -10.77 -3.02 16.32
N LEU A 71 -11.76 -2.21 15.90
CA LEU A 71 -11.66 -1.44 14.66
C LEU A 71 -10.69 -0.26 14.80
N ASP A 72 -10.68 0.30 15.99
CA ASP A 72 -9.83 1.41 16.42
C ASP A 72 -9.10 1.04 17.72
N VAL A 73 -7.80 1.28 17.72
CA VAL A 73 -6.90 1.09 18.88
C VAL A 73 -6.23 2.40 19.29
N GLY A 74 -6.62 3.52 18.66
CA GLY A 74 -6.01 4.82 18.87
C GLY A 74 -6.11 5.25 20.32
N ALA A 75 -7.30 5.23 20.92
CA ALA A 75 -7.50 5.63 22.32
C ALA A 75 -6.59 4.84 23.29
N GLU A 76 -6.60 3.51 23.20
CA GLU A 76 -5.77 2.64 24.05
C GLU A 76 -4.26 2.89 23.82
N LEU A 77 -3.86 3.09 22.58
CA LEU A 77 -2.46 3.41 22.25
C LEU A 77 -2.06 4.79 22.80
N GLY A 78 -2.93 5.78 22.68
CA GLY A 78 -2.74 7.13 23.22
C GLY A 78 -2.60 7.13 24.74
N GLU A 79 -3.46 6.40 25.45
CA GLU A 79 -3.35 6.21 26.90
C GLU A 79 -2.00 5.60 27.30
N ARG A 80 -1.55 4.57 26.56
CA ARG A 80 -0.24 3.94 26.80
C ARG A 80 0.94 4.86 26.51
N ILE A 81 0.85 5.68 25.46
CA ILE A 81 1.86 6.69 25.11
C ILE A 81 1.96 7.73 26.22
N GLN A 82 0.81 8.23 26.71
CA GLN A 82 0.74 9.23 27.77
C GLN A 82 1.13 8.70 29.15
N ALA A 83 0.91 7.41 29.41
CA ALA A 83 1.27 6.77 30.67
C ALA A 83 2.79 6.55 30.84
N GLN A 84 3.57 6.68 29.78
CA GLN A 84 5.04 6.56 29.85
C GLN A 84 5.69 7.94 29.94
N ASP A 85 6.57 8.09 30.93
CA ASP A 85 7.41 9.29 31.06
C ASP A 85 8.39 9.36 29.88
N GLY A 86 8.24 10.36 29.01
CA GLY A 86 9.16 10.59 27.90
C GLY A 86 8.59 11.44 26.77
N THR A 87 9.42 11.69 25.75
CA THR A 87 9.02 12.37 24.51
C THR A 87 8.97 11.36 23.37
N TRP A 88 7.81 11.27 22.71
CA TRP A 88 7.61 10.39 21.56
C TRP A 88 7.80 11.16 20.27
N VAL A 89 8.69 10.68 19.40
CA VAL A 89 8.95 11.29 18.09
C VAL A 89 8.51 10.34 16.99
N PHE A 90 7.43 10.71 16.29
CA PHE A 90 6.93 9.96 15.13
C PHE A 90 7.51 10.57 13.85
N THR A 91 8.30 9.79 13.09
CA THR A 91 8.88 10.25 11.82
C THR A 91 8.60 9.24 10.71
N SER A 92 8.16 9.72 9.56
CA SER A 92 8.04 8.93 8.33
C SER A 92 7.78 9.86 7.14
N ALA A 93 8.14 9.41 5.94
CA ALA A 93 7.94 10.15 4.70
C ALA A 93 6.45 10.35 4.33
N THR A 94 5.53 9.60 4.94
CA THR A 94 4.11 9.61 4.57
C THR A 94 3.18 9.58 5.79
N LEU A 95 3.44 10.42 6.79
CA LEU A 95 2.49 10.62 7.89
C LEU A 95 1.35 11.57 7.49
N ALA A 96 1.64 12.58 6.68
CA ALA A 96 0.69 13.63 6.30
C ALA A 96 0.12 13.46 4.89
N VAL A 97 -1.12 13.91 4.71
CA VAL A 97 -1.76 14.16 3.41
C VAL A 97 -1.77 15.67 3.18
N GLY A 98 -1.02 16.14 2.18
CA GLY A 98 -0.61 17.56 2.17
C GLY A 98 0.13 17.91 3.48
N ASP A 99 -0.39 18.90 4.20
CA ASP A 99 0.09 19.33 5.52
C ASP A 99 -0.76 18.79 6.69
N ASP A 100 -1.75 17.93 6.40
CA ASP A 100 -2.67 17.40 7.40
C ASP A 100 -2.19 16.07 7.99
N PHE A 101 -1.95 16.05 9.30
CA PHE A 101 -1.59 14.87 10.08
C PHE A 101 -2.77 14.23 10.82
N SER A 102 -3.97 14.82 10.76
CA SER A 102 -5.15 14.40 11.54
C SER A 102 -5.46 12.92 11.37
N HIS A 103 -5.31 12.41 10.15
CA HIS A 103 -5.51 11.00 9.83
C HIS A 103 -4.52 10.06 10.53
N PHE A 104 -3.27 10.47 10.75
CA PHE A 104 -2.30 9.70 11.51
C PHE A 104 -2.53 9.87 13.01
N LEU A 105 -2.64 11.11 13.49
CA LEU A 105 -2.76 11.45 14.91
C LEU A 105 -4.00 10.86 15.58
N SER A 106 -5.15 10.87 14.89
CA SER A 106 -6.36 10.19 15.37
C SER A 106 -6.14 8.69 15.61
N ARG A 107 -5.46 8.01 14.69
CA ARG A 107 -5.21 6.55 14.76
C ARG A 107 -4.22 6.14 15.84
N VAL A 108 -3.32 7.03 16.24
CA VAL A 108 -2.39 6.77 17.35
C VAL A 108 -2.89 7.32 18.69
N GLY A 109 -4.05 7.98 18.70
CA GLY A 109 -4.67 8.50 19.93
C GLY A 109 -4.00 9.75 20.49
N VAL A 110 -3.32 10.54 19.65
CA VAL A 110 -2.65 11.78 20.07
C VAL A 110 -3.05 12.95 19.16
N PRO A 111 -4.35 13.33 19.11
CA PRO A 111 -4.87 14.32 18.17
C PRO A 111 -4.23 15.71 18.31
N ASP A 112 -3.77 16.06 19.50
CA ASP A 112 -3.22 17.38 19.83
C ASP A 112 -1.68 17.46 19.75
N ALA A 113 -1.02 16.47 19.13
CA ALA A 113 0.43 16.45 19.05
C ALA A 113 0.97 17.51 18.06
N ASP A 114 2.11 18.11 18.41
CA ASP A 114 2.85 18.98 17.50
C ASP A 114 3.26 18.23 16.23
N SER A 115 3.11 18.89 15.08
CA SER A 115 3.40 18.28 13.78
C SER A 115 4.11 19.26 12.85
N ALA A 116 4.99 18.73 12.01
CA ALA A 116 5.74 19.51 11.02
C ALA A 116 6.01 18.65 9.78
N VAL A 117 5.77 19.23 8.60
CA VAL A 117 6.22 18.65 7.33
C VAL A 117 7.61 19.21 7.02
N LEU A 118 8.58 18.32 6.89
CA LEU A 118 9.90 18.67 6.37
C LEU A 118 9.91 18.45 4.86
N PRO A 119 10.32 19.45 4.06
CA PRO A 119 10.38 19.30 2.61
C PRO A 119 11.39 18.21 2.22
N SER A 120 11.11 17.52 1.12
CA SER A 120 12.06 16.56 0.57
C SER A 120 13.35 17.28 0.18
N PRO A 121 14.55 16.71 0.46
CA PRO A 121 15.80 17.29 -0.01
C PRO A 121 16.01 17.13 -1.52
N PHE A 122 15.18 16.35 -2.21
CA PHE A 122 15.35 16.02 -3.63
C PHE A 122 14.60 16.99 -4.56
N ASN A 123 15.23 17.36 -5.68
CA ASN A 123 14.65 18.24 -6.68
C ASN A 123 13.75 17.48 -7.67
N TYR A 124 12.55 17.09 -7.23
CA TYR A 124 11.56 16.41 -8.09
C TYR A 124 11.21 17.21 -9.36
N ARG A 125 11.25 18.55 -9.28
CA ARG A 125 10.86 19.42 -10.39
C ARG A 125 11.80 19.30 -11.58
N GLU A 126 13.09 19.12 -11.33
CA GLU A 126 14.11 18.96 -12.37
C GLU A 126 14.40 17.50 -12.72
N ASN A 127 14.25 16.61 -11.74
CA ASN A 127 14.66 15.21 -11.87
C ASN A 127 13.53 14.26 -12.28
N ALA A 128 12.28 14.60 -11.99
CA ALA A 128 11.16 13.72 -12.24
C ALA A 128 10.08 14.35 -13.14
N ARG A 129 9.37 13.50 -13.86
CA ARG A 129 8.17 13.88 -14.63
C ARG A 129 7.02 12.96 -14.28
N LEU A 130 5.81 13.48 -14.35
CA LEU A 130 4.58 12.69 -14.20
C LEU A 130 3.86 12.66 -15.54
N TYR A 131 3.62 11.49 -16.10
CA TYR A 131 2.78 11.32 -17.28
C TYR A 131 1.45 10.69 -16.89
N LEU A 132 0.35 11.30 -17.33
CA LEU A 132 -1.01 10.84 -17.10
C LEU A 132 -1.67 10.58 -18.46
N PRO A 133 -1.62 9.34 -18.96
CA PRO A 133 -2.14 8.99 -20.27
C PRO A 133 -3.61 9.37 -20.46
N ARG A 134 -3.96 9.81 -21.67
CA ARG A 134 -5.33 10.14 -22.08
C ARG A 134 -5.94 8.97 -22.85
N GLY A 135 -7.27 8.88 -22.85
CA GLY A 135 -8.00 7.89 -23.66
C GLY A 135 -7.95 6.44 -23.16
N LEU A 136 -7.38 6.18 -21.98
CA LEU A 136 -7.45 4.87 -21.36
C LEU A 136 -8.89 4.56 -20.88
N PRO A 137 -9.34 3.29 -20.97
CA PRO A 137 -10.64 2.89 -20.46
C PRO A 137 -10.69 2.97 -18.92
N GLN A 138 -11.88 2.89 -18.34
CA GLN A 138 -12.02 2.87 -16.88
C GLN A 138 -11.40 1.57 -16.31
N PRO A 139 -10.85 1.59 -15.08
CA PRO A 139 -10.22 0.42 -14.44
C PRO A 139 -11.05 -0.87 -14.37
N ALA A 140 -12.37 -0.77 -14.50
CA ALA A 140 -13.29 -1.91 -14.49
C ALA A 140 -13.47 -2.57 -15.88
N ALA A 141 -12.97 -1.94 -16.96
CA ALA A 141 -13.10 -2.46 -18.31
C ALA A 141 -12.30 -3.77 -18.49
N PRO A 142 -12.82 -4.76 -19.24
CA PRO A 142 -12.15 -6.06 -19.42
C PRO A 142 -10.78 -5.96 -20.09
N ASP A 143 -10.65 -5.06 -21.07
CA ASP A 143 -9.45 -4.80 -21.88
C ASP A 143 -8.48 -3.81 -21.21
N TYR A 144 -8.78 -3.34 -19.99
CA TYR A 144 -8.03 -2.28 -19.34
C TYR A 144 -6.52 -2.54 -19.27
N VAL A 145 -6.12 -3.74 -18.85
CA VAL A 145 -4.69 -4.08 -18.68
C VAL A 145 -3.96 -4.06 -20.02
N GLU A 146 -4.58 -4.59 -21.08
CA GLU A 146 -4.03 -4.58 -22.43
C GLU A 146 -3.84 -3.14 -22.93
N ARG A 147 -4.86 -2.28 -22.78
CA ARG A 147 -4.79 -0.87 -23.20
C ARG A 147 -3.77 -0.06 -22.40
N VAL A 148 -3.57 -0.39 -21.12
CA VAL A 148 -2.49 0.19 -20.31
C VAL A 148 -1.13 -0.22 -20.88
N LEU A 149 -0.95 -1.51 -21.19
CA LEU A 149 0.31 -2.02 -21.74
C LEU A 149 0.62 -1.46 -23.13
N ASP A 150 -0.36 -1.37 -24.02
CA ASP A 150 -0.21 -0.70 -25.32
C ASP A 150 0.33 0.72 -25.17
N CYS A 151 -0.12 1.43 -24.13
CA CYS A 151 0.30 2.81 -23.87
C CYS A 151 1.71 2.91 -23.27
N VAL A 152 2.04 2.04 -22.31
CA VAL A 152 3.29 2.16 -21.54
C VAL A 152 4.45 1.36 -22.10
N TRP A 153 4.20 0.32 -22.90
CA TRP A 153 5.25 -0.52 -23.47
C TRP A 153 6.26 0.26 -24.32
N PRO A 154 5.84 1.20 -25.19
CA PRO A 154 6.78 2.06 -25.91
C PRO A 154 7.71 2.86 -24.99
N LEU A 155 7.24 3.25 -23.79
CA LEU A 155 8.07 3.92 -22.78
C LEU A 155 9.08 2.95 -22.14
N VAL A 156 8.69 1.70 -21.90
CA VAL A 156 9.59 0.64 -21.39
C VAL A 156 10.70 0.35 -22.39
N GLU A 157 10.36 0.28 -23.68
CA GLU A 157 11.30 0.07 -24.79
C GLU A 157 12.25 1.27 -24.94
N ALA A 158 11.72 2.50 -24.98
CA ALA A 158 12.53 3.72 -25.05
C ALA A 158 13.45 3.91 -23.82
N CYS A 159 13.02 3.41 -22.65
CA CYS A 159 13.85 3.38 -21.45
C CYS A 159 14.97 2.34 -21.54
N GLY A 160 14.89 1.35 -22.43
CA GLY A 160 15.83 0.22 -22.45
C GLY A 160 15.78 -0.58 -21.15
N GLY A 161 14.59 -0.76 -20.57
CA GLY A 161 14.41 -1.42 -19.28
C GLY A 161 14.60 -0.47 -18.08
N GLY A 162 14.93 -1.00 -16.90
CA GLY A 162 14.97 -0.20 -15.66
C GLY A 162 13.58 0.31 -15.28
N ALA A 163 12.58 -0.53 -15.52
CA ALA A 163 11.17 -0.20 -15.42
C ALA A 163 10.48 -1.04 -14.35
N PHE A 164 9.64 -0.38 -13.56
CA PHE A 164 8.86 -1.02 -12.51
C PHE A 164 7.38 -0.79 -12.75
N LEU A 165 6.67 -1.84 -13.15
CA LEU A 165 5.24 -1.82 -13.41
C LEU A 165 4.51 -2.38 -12.18
N LEU A 166 3.70 -1.51 -11.58
CA LEU A 166 2.98 -1.74 -10.34
C LEU A 166 1.50 -1.92 -10.62
N PHE A 167 0.99 -3.10 -10.27
CA PHE A 167 -0.40 -3.49 -10.46
C PHE A 167 -1.14 -3.55 -9.13
N THR A 168 -2.42 -3.18 -9.12
CA THR A 168 -3.25 -3.27 -7.91
C THR A 168 -3.72 -4.69 -7.56
N SER A 169 -3.53 -5.68 -8.45
CA SER A 169 -3.90 -7.08 -8.18
C SER A 169 -3.01 -8.09 -8.91
N TYR A 170 -2.90 -9.30 -8.37
CA TYR A 170 -2.24 -10.43 -9.03
C TYR A 170 -2.90 -10.82 -10.36
N ARG A 171 -4.22 -10.67 -10.46
CA ARG A 171 -4.95 -10.91 -11.72
C ARG A 171 -4.43 -9.99 -12.83
N ALA A 172 -4.28 -8.69 -12.55
CA ALA A 172 -3.76 -7.72 -13.51
C ALA A 172 -2.28 -7.99 -13.85
N LEU A 173 -1.46 -8.34 -12.84
CA LEU A 173 -0.07 -8.72 -13.03
C LEU A 173 0.08 -9.94 -13.95
N ASN A 174 -0.71 -11.00 -13.74
CA ASN A 174 -0.66 -12.20 -14.57
C ASN A 174 -1.17 -11.94 -16.00
N ALA A 175 -2.19 -11.09 -16.16
CA ALA A 175 -2.63 -10.64 -17.48
C ALA A 175 -1.52 -9.86 -18.21
N ALA A 176 -0.79 -9.00 -17.50
CA ALA A 176 0.34 -8.29 -18.07
C ALA A 176 1.49 -9.23 -18.44
N ARG A 177 1.82 -10.21 -17.60
CA ARG A 177 2.80 -11.25 -17.92
C ARG A 177 2.43 -11.99 -19.20
N GLY A 178 1.17 -12.40 -19.34
CA GLY A 178 0.68 -13.07 -20.55
C GLY A 178 0.75 -12.19 -21.80
N TRP A 179 0.43 -10.88 -21.68
CA TRP A 179 0.53 -9.95 -22.80
C TRP A 179 1.98 -9.71 -23.26
N ILE A 180 2.94 -9.76 -22.32
CA ILE A 180 4.37 -9.57 -22.60
C ILE A 180 5.02 -10.85 -23.16
N ASP A 181 4.42 -12.01 -22.92
CA ASP A 181 4.96 -13.28 -23.37
C ASP A 181 5.15 -13.32 -24.91
N GLY A 182 6.31 -13.78 -25.36
CA GLY A 182 6.70 -13.77 -26.78
C GLY A 182 7.06 -12.42 -27.38
N ARG A 183 7.03 -11.31 -26.62
CA ARG A 183 7.51 -9.99 -27.08
C ARG A 183 9.01 -9.80 -26.81
N ALA A 184 9.65 -8.96 -27.61
CA ALA A 184 11.02 -8.55 -27.37
C ALA A 184 11.12 -7.75 -26.06
N LEU A 185 12.13 -8.07 -25.25
CA LEU A 185 12.36 -7.43 -23.96
C LEU A 185 13.70 -6.68 -23.98
N PRO A 186 13.77 -5.48 -23.40
CA PRO A 186 15.05 -4.76 -23.28
C PRO A 186 16.01 -5.41 -22.27
N GLY A 187 15.52 -6.30 -21.41
CA GLY A 187 16.29 -7.00 -20.39
C GLY A 187 15.46 -8.07 -19.67
N PRO A 188 15.96 -8.64 -18.55
CA PRO A 188 15.25 -9.71 -17.87
C PRO A 188 13.92 -9.22 -17.27
N LEU A 189 12.87 -10.01 -17.48
CA LEU A 189 11.56 -9.79 -16.88
C LEU A 189 11.48 -10.52 -15.54
N LEU A 190 11.28 -9.75 -14.47
CA LEU A 190 11.15 -10.22 -13.10
C LEU A 190 9.69 -10.10 -12.68
N VAL A 191 9.09 -11.17 -12.18
CA VAL A 191 7.66 -11.20 -11.86
C VAL A 191 7.45 -11.61 -10.41
N GLN A 192 6.71 -10.79 -9.67
CA GLN A 192 6.33 -11.13 -8.30
C GLN A 192 5.50 -12.42 -8.28
N GLY A 193 5.94 -13.39 -7.48
CA GLY A 193 5.32 -14.72 -7.35
C GLY A 193 6.18 -15.84 -7.94
N GLU A 194 7.14 -15.53 -8.80
CA GLU A 194 8.07 -16.51 -9.40
C GLU A 194 9.32 -16.78 -8.55
N GLY A 195 9.50 -16.06 -7.44
CA GLY A 195 10.62 -16.27 -6.52
C GLY A 195 10.52 -15.43 -5.25
N PRO A 196 11.47 -15.61 -4.31
CA PRO A 196 11.53 -14.82 -3.09
C PRO A 196 11.64 -13.33 -3.39
N ARG A 197 10.86 -12.52 -2.66
CA ARG A 197 10.81 -11.06 -2.84
C ARG A 197 12.20 -10.41 -2.77
N THR A 198 13.00 -10.79 -1.78
CA THR A 198 14.35 -10.23 -1.58
C THR A 198 15.25 -10.52 -2.78
N GLU A 199 15.16 -11.71 -3.36
CA GLU A 199 15.96 -12.13 -4.51
C GLU A 199 15.57 -11.35 -5.78
N LEU A 200 14.27 -11.21 -6.05
CA LEU A 200 13.77 -10.41 -7.17
C LEU A 200 14.28 -8.97 -7.10
N LEU A 201 14.24 -8.37 -5.91
CA LEU A 201 14.74 -7.00 -5.71
C LEU A 201 16.25 -6.89 -5.86
N THR A 202 17.01 -7.86 -5.35
CA THR A 202 18.46 -7.91 -5.54
C THR A 202 18.81 -8.02 -7.03
N ARG A 203 18.15 -8.90 -7.78
CA ARG A 203 18.34 -9.05 -9.23
C ARG A 203 17.97 -7.78 -10.00
N PHE A 204 16.88 -7.12 -9.61
CA PHE A 204 16.47 -5.87 -10.22
C PHE A 204 17.52 -4.77 -9.99
N ARG A 205 18.05 -4.65 -8.77
CA ARG A 205 19.11 -3.68 -8.43
C ARG A 205 20.42 -3.95 -9.17
N SER A 206 20.78 -5.21 -9.36
CA SER A 206 22.02 -5.59 -10.06
C SER A 206 21.91 -5.49 -11.58
N THR A 207 20.71 -5.26 -12.13
CA THR A 207 20.46 -5.34 -13.56
C THR A 207 19.76 -4.08 -14.07
N THR A 208 20.51 -3.18 -14.68
CA THR A 208 20.05 -1.84 -15.08
C THR A 208 18.93 -1.81 -16.12
N ASN A 209 18.79 -2.87 -16.92
CA ASN A 209 17.75 -3.02 -17.95
C ASN A 209 16.63 -3.98 -17.55
N ALA A 210 16.54 -4.40 -16.28
CA ALA A 210 15.46 -5.28 -15.85
C ALA A 210 14.09 -4.60 -15.91
N VAL A 211 13.05 -5.39 -16.16
CA VAL A 211 11.65 -4.98 -16.04
C VAL A 211 11.03 -5.78 -14.90
N LEU A 212 10.50 -5.10 -13.88
CA LEU A 212 9.88 -5.75 -12.72
C LEU A 212 8.37 -5.54 -12.76
N LEU A 213 7.61 -6.63 -12.70
CA LEU A 213 6.16 -6.61 -12.49
C LEU A 213 5.88 -6.95 -11.03
N GLY A 214 5.22 -6.03 -10.31
CA GLY A 214 4.88 -6.20 -8.91
C GLY A 214 3.47 -5.74 -8.58
N THR A 215 2.93 -6.22 -7.47
CA THR A 215 1.65 -5.77 -6.92
C THR A 215 1.83 -4.61 -5.94
N SER A 216 0.73 -4.08 -5.40
CA SER A 216 0.73 -3.10 -4.29
C SER A 216 1.62 -3.50 -3.12
N SER A 217 1.73 -4.78 -2.79
CA SER A 217 2.62 -5.28 -1.73
C SER A 217 4.10 -4.98 -1.98
N PHE A 218 4.49 -4.82 -3.25
CA PHE A 218 5.84 -4.43 -3.57
C PHE A 218 6.12 -2.97 -3.26
N TRP A 219 5.12 -2.11 -3.02
CA TRP A 219 5.20 -0.63 -2.84
C TRP A 219 5.93 -0.16 -1.58
N GLN A 220 6.20 -1.06 -0.64
CA GLN A 220 7.03 -0.79 0.53
C GLN A 220 8.40 -1.47 0.39
N GLY A 221 9.47 -0.91 0.97
CA GLY A 221 10.77 -1.59 1.10
C GLY A 221 11.59 -1.87 -0.17
N VAL A 222 11.34 -1.19 -1.29
CA VAL A 222 12.20 -1.22 -2.48
C VAL A 222 12.99 0.09 -2.54
N ASP A 223 14.29 0.00 -2.26
CA ASP A 223 15.26 1.09 -2.41
C ASP A 223 16.15 0.74 -3.61
N VAL A 224 15.90 1.34 -4.77
CA VAL A 224 16.72 1.16 -5.98
C VAL A 224 17.27 2.54 -6.31
N ARG A 225 18.59 2.69 -6.21
CA ARG A 225 19.29 3.95 -6.47
C ARG A 225 19.94 3.90 -7.84
N GLY A 226 20.05 5.05 -8.49
CA GLY A 226 20.75 5.21 -9.74
C GLY A 226 20.00 4.64 -10.95
N PRO A 227 20.71 4.30 -12.03
CA PRO A 227 20.11 4.08 -13.36
C PRO A 227 19.25 2.81 -13.47
N ALA A 228 19.22 1.97 -12.43
CA ALA A 228 18.44 0.73 -12.40
C ALA A 228 16.92 0.97 -12.32
N LEU A 229 16.46 2.14 -11.87
CA LEU A 229 15.04 2.50 -11.89
C LEU A 229 14.84 3.89 -12.46
N ARG A 230 14.28 3.96 -13.67
CA ARG A 230 14.04 5.21 -14.41
C ARG A 230 12.58 5.38 -14.79
N LEU A 231 11.81 4.29 -14.83
CA LEU A 231 10.38 4.30 -15.15
C LEU A 231 9.60 3.59 -14.06
N VAL A 232 8.64 4.28 -13.44
CA VAL A 232 7.65 3.68 -12.55
C VAL A 232 6.28 3.82 -13.18
N VAL A 233 5.62 2.70 -13.46
CA VAL A 233 4.25 2.68 -13.99
C VAL A 233 3.32 2.18 -12.90
N ILE A 234 2.24 2.89 -12.66
CA ILE A 234 1.16 2.50 -11.75
C ILE A 234 -0.09 2.31 -12.59
N ASP A 235 -0.64 1.10 -12.60
CA ASP A 235 -1.82 0.79 -13.40
C ASP A 235 -3.01 1.62 -12.91
N LYS A 236 -3.38 1.48 -11.64
CA LYS A 236 -4.60 2.02 -11.03
C LYS A 236 -4.28 2.69 -9.70
N LEU A 237 -5.15 3.61 -9.28
CA LEU A 237 -5.10 4.18 -7.93
C LEU A 237 -5.24 3.05 -6.88
N PRO A 238 -4.39 3.03 -5.84
CA PRO A 238 -4.25 1.94 -4.87
C PRO A 238 -5.34 1.98 -3.79
N PHE A 239 -6.61 1.99 -4.20
CA PHE A 239 -7.70 1.87 -3.23
C PHE A 239 -7.71 0.47 -2.61
N ALA A 240 -7.98 0.42 -1.30
CA ALA A 240 -8.08 -0.84 -0.58
C ALA A 240 -9.15 -1.75 -1.20
N SER A 241 -8.88 -3.06 -1.18
CA SER A 241 -9.82 -4.05 -1.71
C SER A 241 -11.12 -4.02 -0.89
N PRO A 242 -12.29 -3.90 -1.54
CA PRO A 242 -13.57 -3.96 -0.83
C PRO A 242 -13.85 -5.35 -0.24
N GLY A 243 -13.12 -6.39 -0.62
CA GLY A 243 -13.29 -7.74 -0.05
C GLY A 243 -12.63 -7.94 1.32
N ASP A 244 -11.84 -6.97 1.81
CA ASP A 244 -11.18 -7.07 3.11
C ASP A 244 -12.19 -6.83 4.25
N PRO A 245 -12.43 -7.83 5.13
CA PRO A 245 -13.42 -7.72 6.21
C PRO A 245 -13.12 -6.58 7.20
N LEU A 246 -11.84 -6.33 7.48
CA LEU A 246 -11.43 -5.27 8.40
C LEU A 246 -11.67 -3.90 7.79
N ILE A 247 -11.37 -3.75 6.50
CA ILE A 247 -11.71 -2.53 5.74
C ILE A 247 -13.23 -2.33 5.77
N GLN A 248 -14.02 -3.36 5.43
CA GLN A 248 -15.49 -3.25 5.42
C GLN A 248 -16.06 -2.82 6.76
N ALA A 249 -15.60 -3.41 7.86
CA ALA A 249 -16.07 -3.05 9.19
C ALA A 249 -15.67 -1.62 9.58
N ARG A 250 -14.47 -1.16 9.20
CA ARG A 250 -14.06 0.25 9.37
C ARG A 250 -14.93 1.20 8.57
N LEU A 251 -15.17 0.90 7.29
CA LEU A 251 -16.04 1.73 6.45
C LEU A 251 -17.46 1.76 7.01
N HIS A 252 -17.95 0.66 7.57
CA HIS A 252 -19.25 0.60 8.23
C HIS A 252 -19.30 1.47 9.50
N ALA A 253 -18.27 1.39 10.35
CA ALA A 253 -18.18 2.22 11.56
C ALA A 253 -18.21 3.72 11.23
N ILE A 254 -17.44 4.16 10.23
CA ILE A 254 -17.45 5.58 9.80
C ILE A 254 -18.85 6.02 9.35
N ARG A 255 -19.59 5.15 8.64
CA ARG A 255 -20.98 5.46 8.23
C ARG A 255 -21.92 5.58 9.43
N LEU A 256 -21.76 4.73 10.45
CA LEU A 256 -22.57 4.80 11.66
C LEU A 256 -22.33 6.09 12.44
N ASP A 257 -21.12 6.65 12.35
CA ASP A 257 -20.75 7.95 12.93
C ASP A 257 -21.20 9.14 12.07
N GLY A 258 -21.88 8.89 10.94
CA GLY A 258 -22.35 9.93 10.02
C GLY A 258 -21.29 10.49 9.08
N GLY A 259 -20.10 9.89 9.04
CA GLY A 259 -18.99 10.30 8.16
C GLY A 259 -19.05 9.71 6.75
N ASP A 260 -18.16 10.19 5.88
CA ASP A 260 -17.94 9.63 4.53
C ASP A 260 -16.68 8.76 4.50
N PRO A 261 -16.82 7.41 4.43
CA PRO A 261 -15.67 6.51 4.42
C PRO A 261 -14.73 6.70 3.24
N PHE A 262 -15.24 7.21 2.12
CA PHE A 262 -14.39 7.46 0.95
C PHE A 262 -13.40 8.58 1.25
N THR A 263 -13.90 9.73 1.72
CA THR A 263 -13.08 10.91 2.01
C THR A 263 -12.25 10.76 3.28
N GLU A 264 -12.79 10.15 4.33
CA GLU A 264 -12.11 10.07 5.64
C GLU A 264 -11.10 8.92 5.74
N PHE A 265 -11.28 7.86 4.96
CA PHE A 265 -10.43 6.67 5.06
C PHE A 265 -9.80 6.25 3.74
N GLN A 266 -10.60 5.98 2.71
CA GLN A 266 -10.09 5.35 1.49
C GLN A 266 -9.15 6.29 0.70
N LEU A 267 -9.52 7.56 0.58
CA LEU A 267 -8.76 8.56 -0.17
C LEU A 267 -7.41 8.87 0.51
N PRO A 268 -7.33 9.19 1.81
CA PRO A 268 -6.06 9.35 2.53
C PRO A 268 -5.15 8.13 2.38
N GLN A 269 -5.67 6.92 2.58
CA GLN A 269 -4.89 5.69 2.43
C GLN A 269 -4.32 5.54 1.01
N ALA A 270 -5.13 5.81 -0.01
CA ALA A 270 -4.68 5.74 -1.39
C ALA A 270 -3.60 6.78 -1.71
N VAL A 271 -3.72 8.01 -1.16
CA VAL A 271 -2.69 9.06 -1.30
C VAL A 271 -1.38 8.63 -0.64
N LEU A 272 -1.42 8.13 0.60
CA LEU A 272 -0.23 7.68 1.31
C LEU A 272 0.46 6.52 0.58
N ALA A 273 -0.32 5.55 0.09
CA ALA A 273 0.20 4.49 -0.74
C ALA A 273 0.85 5.04 -2.02
N LEU A 274 0.18 5.96 -2.72
CA LEU A 274 0.70 6.53 -3.97
C LEU A 274 2.01 7.30 -3.76
N LYS A 275 2.10 8.10 -2.69
CA LYS A 275 3.35 8.74 -2.26
C LYS A 275 4.46 7.72 -2.06
N GLN A 276 4.19 6.59 -1.40
CA GLN A 276 5.16 5.51 -1.21
C GLN A 276 5.59 4.85 -2.53
N GLY A 277 4.66 4.66 -3.47
CA GLY A 277 4.96 4.13 -4.81
C GLY A 277 5.85 5.07 -5.62
N VAL A 278 5.54 6.37 -5.63
CA VAL A 278 6.30 7.40 -6.38
C VAL A 278 7.65 7.71 -5.75
N GLY A 279 7.74 7.73 -4.41
CA GLY A 279 8.98 7.97 -3.67
C GLY A 279 10.07 6.91 -3.89
N ARG A 280 9.81 5.90 -4.74
CA ARG A 280 10.79 4.91 -5.19
C ARG A 280 11.67 5.40 -6.32
N LEU A 281 11.15 6.30 -7.13
CA LEU A 281 11.81 6.76 -8.36
C LEU A 281 13.04 7.62 -8.03
N ILE A 282 12.92 8.46 -7.00
CA ILE A 282 13.97 9.39 -6.59
C ILE A 282 14.38 9.04 -5.16
N ARG A 283 15.55 8.42 -5.02
CA ARG A 283 16.17 7.98 -3.77
C ARG A 283 17.51 8.66 -3.49
N ASP A 284 18.11 9.24 -4.53
CA ASP A 284 19.35 9.99 -4.50
C ASP A 284 19.20 11.34 -5.22
N PHE A 285 20.12 12.29 -4.98
CA PHE A 285 20.13 13.60 -5.63
C PHE A 285 20.36 13.52 -7.15
N SER A 286 21.04 12.45 -7.58
CA SER A 286 21.34 12.19 -8.99
C SER A 286 20.26 11.39 -9.72
N ASP A 287 19.28 10.84 -9.00
CA ASP A 287 18.22 10.03 -9.61
C ASP A 287 17.33 10.91 -10.49
N ARG A 288 16.95 10.37 -11.66
CA ARG A 288 16.02 10.99 -12.59
C ARG A 288 15.07 9.95 -13.14
N GLY A 289 13.82 10.32 -13.39
CA GLY A 289 12.86 9.33 -13.86
C GLY A 289 11.47 9.83 -14.23
N LEU A 290 10.69 8.93 -14.81
CA LEU A 290 9.31 9.14 -15.22
C LEU A 290 8.37 8.29 -14.37
N VAL A 291 7.37 8.92 -13.77
CA VAL A 291 6.21 8.23 -13.20
C VAL A 291 5.08 8.27 -14.23
N VAL A 292 4.44 7.13 -14.48
CA VAL A 292 3.24 7.04 -15.31
C VAL A 292 2.11 6.50 -14.45
N ILE A 293 1.00 7.24 -14.33
CA ILE A 293 -0.20 6.74 -13.64
C ILE A 293 -1.33 6.58 -14.64
N CYS A 294 -1.75 5.34 -14.86
CA CYS A 294 -2.64 4.94 -15.95
C CYS A 294 -4.12 4.96 -15.57
N ASP A 295 -4.49 5.69 -14.52
CA ASP A 295 -5.85 5.75 -14.01
C ASP A 295 -6.57 7.03 -14.46
N PRO A 296 -7.57 6.94 -15.37
CA PRO A 296 -8.30 8.11 -15.86
C PRO A 296 -9.01 8.91 -14.75
N ARG A 297 -9.25 8.30 -13.58
CA ARG A 297 -9.93 8.94 -12.45
C ARG A 297 -9.14 10.11 -11.87
N LEU A 298 -7.81 10.12 -12.03
CA LEU A 298 -6.96 11.25 -11.64
C LEU A 298 -7.31 12.55 -12.38
N ARG A 299 -7.77 12.46 -13.63
CA ARG A 299 -8.18 13.62 -14.43
C ARG A 299 -9.70 13.86 -14.37
N THR A 300 -10.49 12.80 -14.25
CA THR A 300 -11.95 12.86 -14.43
C THR A 300 -12.74 13.03 -13.12
N ARG A 301 -12.15 12.75 -11.96
CA ARG A 301 -12.83 12.86 -10.66
C ARG A 301 -12.28 14.02 -9.84
N GLY A 302 -13.15 14.67 -9.06
CA GLY A 302 -12.78 15.84 -8.24
C GLY A 302 -11.64 15.57 -7.24
N TYR A 303 -11.60 14.37 -6.65
CA TYR A 303 -10.52 13.97 -5.74
C TYR A 303 -9.16 13.80 -6.43
N GLY A 304 -9.12 13.68 -7.76
CA GLY A 304 -7.87 13.53 -8.50
C GLY A 304 -6.92 14.71 -8.31
N ARG A 305 -7.46 15.93 -8.20
CA ARG A 305 -6.69 17.13 -7.89
C ARG A 305 -6.02 17.05 -6.51
N LEU A 306 -6.73 16.56 -5.50
CA LEU A 306 -6.20 16.39 -4.14
C LEU A 306 -5.08 15.36 -4.10
N ILE A 307 -5.21 14.26 -4.86
CA ILE A 307 -4.15 13.27 -5.02
C ILE A 307 -2.91 13.93 -5.64
N LEU A 308 -3.06 14.65 -6.76
CA LEU A 308 -1.94 15.30 -7.45
C LEU A 308 -1.23 16.35 -6.58
N GLN A 309 -1.99 17.17 -5.87
CA GLN A 309 -1.43 18.17 -4.94
C GLN A 309 -0.68 17.55 -3.77
N SER A 310 -1.02 16.31 -3.42
CA SER A 310 -0.31 15.57 -2.39
C SER A 310 0.99 14.92 -2.90
N MET A 311 1.21 14.83 -4.21
CA MET A 311 2.44 14.23 -4.75
C MET A 311 3.61 15.23 -4.71
N PRO A 312 4.87 14.76 -4.77
CA PRO A 312 6.01 15.64 -5.00
C PRO A 312 5.83 16.51 -6.25
N ASP A 313 6.38 17.72 -6.25
CA ASP A 313 6.26 18.69 -7.36
C ASP A 313 6.98 18.17 -8.62
N MET A 314 6.28 17.35 -9.40
CA MET A 314 6.73 16.79 -10.67
C MET A 314 5.94 17.44 -11.80
N PRO A 315 6.60 18.08 -12.78
CA PRO A 315 5.93 18.61 -13.95
C PRO A 315 5.15 17.51 -14.68
N VAL A 316 3.88 17.80 -14.98
CA VAL A 316 2.99 16.88 -15.68
C VAL A 316 3.23 16.98 -17.19
N LEU A 317 3.47 15.85 -17.82
CA LEU A 317 3.52 15.70 -19.27
C LEU A 317 2.11 15.36 -19.76
N GLU A 318 1.66 16.07 -20.79
CA GLU A 318 0.29 15.94 -21.30
C GLU A 318 0.22 14.98 -22.49
N GLU A 319 1.28 14.91 -23.29
CA GLU A 319 1.34 14.13 -24.53
C GLU A 319 2.37 12.99 -24.42
N GLN A 320 2.05 11.84 -25.02
CA GLN A 320 2.92 10.65 -24.98
C GLN A 320 4.30 10.92 -25.59
N VAL A 321 4.37 11.75 -26.63
CA VAL A 321 5.64 12.12 -27.27
C VAL A 321 6.61 12.79 -26.29
N GLN A 322 6.11 13.66 -25.41
CA GLN A 322 6.93 14.32 -24.41
C GLN A 322 7.48 13.32 -23.39
N ALA A 323 6.67 12.32 -23.03
CA ALA A 323 7.08 11.24 -22.14
C ALA A 323 8.14 10.33 -22.78
N LEU A 324 7.99 10.03 -24.08
CA LEU A 324 8.97 9.27 -24.87
C LEU A 324 10.31 10.02 -24.98
N ASP A 325 10.27 11.31 -25.34
CA ASP A 325 11.48 12.13 -25.47
C ASP A 325 12.23 12.23 -24.14
N PHE A 326 11.48 12.44 -23.04
CA PHE A 326 12.06 12.52 -21.71
C PHE A 326 12.70 11.19 -21.29
N ILE A 327 11.99 10.06 -21.39
CA ILE A 327 12.54 8.77 -20.96
C ILE A 327 13.73 8.31 -21.83
N ALA A 328 13.69 8.59 -23.14
CA ALA A 328 14.81 8.32 -24.04
C ALA A 328 16.07 9.12 -23.66
N SER A 329 15.90 10.39 -23.25
CA SER A 329 17.03 11.21 -22.77
C SER A 329 17.72 10.60 -21.54
N LEU A 330 16.95 9.99 -20.63
CA LEU A 330 17.50 9.33 -19.43
C LEU A 330 18.26 8.03 -19.77
N SER A 331 17.85 7.34 -20.83
CA SER A 331 18.54 6.13 -21.31
C SER A 331 19.89 6.46 -21.96
N ALA A 332 19.93 7.52 -22.76
CA ALA A 332 21.17 7.99 -23.40
C ALA A 332 22.24 8.45 -22.38
N ASP A 333 21.82 8.94 -21.22
CA ASP A 333 22.73 9.32 -20.13
C ASP A 333 23.19 8.11 -19.30
N ALA A 334 22.35 7.07 -19.19
CA ALA A 334 22.70 5.82 -18.50
C ALA A 334 23.62 4.90 -19.33
N ASN A 335 23.63 5.03 -20.66
CA ASN A 335 24.45 4.22 -21.55
C ASN A 335 25.05 5.06 -22.70
N PRO A 336 26.23 5.69 -22.51
CA PRO A 336 26.82 6.63 -23.48
C PRO A 336 27.05 6.05 -24.88
N GLY A 337 27.16 4.73 -25.02
CA GLY A 337 27.31 4.03 -26.31
C GLY A 337 26.07 4.08 -27.20
N ALA A 338 24.87 4.26 -26.65
CA ALA A 338 23.62 4.33 -27.41
C ALA A 338 23.49 5.65 -28.23
N ARG A 339 24.25 6.69 -27.88
CA ARG A 339 24.29 7.95 -28.65
C ARG A 339 24.88 7.77 -30.06
N LEU A 340 25.68 6.73 -30.28
CA LEU A 340 26.32 6.46 -31.57
C LEU A 340 25.35 5.76 -32.55
N GLU A 341 24.58 4.79 -32.07
CA GLU A 341 23.63 4.02 -32.91
C GLU A 341 22.44 4.87 -33.38
N HIS A 342 21.92 5.78 -32.54
CA HIS A 342 20.84 6.69 -32.94
C HIS A 342 21.28 7.75 -33.95
N ARG A 343 22.57 8.12 -33.99
CA ARG A 343 23.10 9.03 -35.03
C ARG A 343 23.34 8.33 -36.36
N GLU A 344 23.68 7.04 -36.35
CA GLU A 344 23.79 6.24 -37.58
C GLU A 344 22.41 5.90 -38.17
N ALA A 345 21.38 5.68 -37.34
CA ALA A 345 20.01 5.45 -37.81
C ALA A 345 19.28 6.72 -38.30
N ALA A 346 19.76 7.91 -37.92
CA ALA A 346 19.15 9.19 -38.27
C ALA A 346 19.80 9.92 -39.46
N GLY A 347 20.83 9.33 -40.10
CA GLY A 347 21.36 9.80 -41.39
C GLY A 347 21.91 11.23 -41.40
N VAL A 348 23.23 11.33 -41.28
CA VAL A 348 24.03 12.26 -42.10
C VAL A 348 24.94 11.44 -42.99
#